data_AF-A0A554XHC5-F1
#
_entry.id   AF-A0A554XHC5-F1
#
_cell.length_a   1.000
_cell.length_b   1.000
_cell.length_c   1.000
_cell.angle_alpha   90.00
_cell.angle_beta   90.00
_cell.angle_gamma   90.00
#
_symmetry.space_group_name_H-M   'P 1'
#
loop_
_entity.id
_entity.type
_entity.pdbx_description
1 polymer ?
#
loop_
_entity_poly.entity_id
_entity_poly.type
_entity_poly.pdbx_seq_one_letter_code
_entity_poly.pdbx_strand_id
1 'polypeptide(L)'
;MTPDVIQVRPLPGYVLVVQFASGECRRFDMRSLLRYPAFSALQDEALFRRAHVEHGTVVWTDEIDLSPDMLYLRGQPVDVADFSIQEPLHPMG
;
A
#
# COMPACT_ATOMS: atom_id res chain seq x y z
N MET A 1 18.96 -6.48 4.32
CA MET A 1 18.38 -5.31 3.63
C MET A 1 16.99 -5.69 3.20
N THR A 2 16.03 -4.80 3.39
CA THR A 2 14.67 -4.98 2.87
C THR A 2 14.67 -4.68 1.37
N PRO A 3 14.04 -5.50 0.51
CA PRO A 3 13.94 -5.19 -0.91
C PRO A 3 13.13 -3.91 -1.16
N ASP A 4 13.32 -3.28 -2.31
CA ASP A 4 12.49 -2.15 -2.73
C ASP A 4 11.05 -2.57 -3.00
N VAL A 5 10.10 -1.68 -2.74
CA VAL A 5 8.73 -1.81 -3.22
C VAL A 5 8.71 -1.49 -4.70
N ILE A 6 8.12 -2.37 -5.51
CA ILE A 6 7.99 -2.19 -6.96
C ILE A 6 6.54 -1.94 -7.39
N GLN A 7 5.57 -2.29 -6.55
CA GLN A 7 4.15 -2.05 -6.83
C GLN A 7 3.38 -1.82 -5.52
N VAL A 8 2.40 -0.93 -5.57
CA VAL A 8 1.44 -0.70 -4.47
C VAL A 8 0.04 -0.65 -5.02
N ARG A 9 -0.91 -1.21 -4.26
CA ARG A 9 -2.34 -1.11 -4.50
C ARG A 9 -3.03 -0.67 -3.21
N PRO A 10 -3.54 0.56 -3.14
CA PRO A 10 -4.43 0.97 -2.06
C PRO A 10 -5.80 0.31 -2.25
N LEU A 11 -6.35 -0.22 -1.16
CA LEU A 11 -7.66 -0.85 -1.09
C LEU A 11 -8.59 -0.06 -0.14
N PRO A 12 -9.91 -0.22 -0.27
CA PRO A 12 -10.87 0.31 0.69
C PRO A 12 -10.53 -0.12 2.13
N GLY A 13 -10.88 0.72 3.10
CA GLY A 13 -10.59 0.47 4.52
C GLY A 13 -9.14 0.74 4.93
N TYR A 14 -8.41 1.56 4.17
CA TYR A 14 -7.03 1.98 4.44
C TYR A 14 -6.03 0.81 4.49
N VAL A 15 -6.18 -0.11 3.54
CA VAL A 15 -5.28 -1.25 3.39
C VAL A 15 -4.38 -1.02 2.18
N LEU A 16 -3.10 -1.36 2.33
CA LEU A 16 -2.16 -1.45 1.22
C LEU A 16 -1.87 -2.91 0.93
N VAL A 17 -1.78 -3.24 -0.34
CA VAL A 17 -1.08 -4.44 -0.81
C VAL A 17 0.13 -3.97 -1.59
N VAL A 18 1.31 -4.44 -1.22
CA VAL A 18 2.58 -4.07 -1.86
C VAL A 18 3.30 -5.30 -2.37
N GLN A 19 3.97 -5.16 -3.49
CA GLN A 19 4.90 -6.15 -4.02
C GLN A 19 6.32 -5.62 -3.93
N PHE A 20 7.21 -6.47 -3.43
CA PHE A 20 8.63 -6.20 -3.29
C PHE A 20 9.40 -6.73 -4.50
N ALA A 21 10.58 -6.18 -4.76
CA ALA A 21 11.48 -6.65 -5.81
C ALA A 21 11.89 -8.13 -5.67
N SER A 22 11.76 -8.71 -4.48
CA SER A 22 11.93 -10.17 -4.24
C SER A 22 10.81 -11.03 -4.80
N GLY A 23 9.70 -10.42 -5.24
CA GLY A 23 8.47 -11.09 -5.65
C GLY A 23 7.47 -11.29 -4.52
N GLU A 24 7.87 -11.13 -3.26
CA GLU A 24 6.99 -11.24 -2.10
C GLU A 24 5.94 -10.13 -2.07
N CYS A 25 4.76 -10.47 -1.57
CA CYS A 25 3.68 -9.51 -1.36
C CYS A 25 3.35 -9.37 0.14
N ARG A 26 3.04 -8.14 0.55
CA ARG A 26 2.61 -7.83 1.92
C ARG A 26 1.31 -7.06 1.90
N ARG A 27 0.40 -7.40 2.80
CA ARG A 27 -0.79 -6.62 3.15
C ARG A 27 -0.51 -5.82 4.42
N PHE A 28 -0.82 -4.53 4.38
CA PHE A 28 -0.56 -3.61 5.48
C PHE A 28 -1.80 -2.79 5.83
N ASP A 29 -2.18 -2.76 7.11
CA ASP A 29 -3.34 -2.01 7.61
C ASP A 29 -2.90 -0.67 8.20
N MET A 30 -3.29 0.42 7.54
CA MET A 30 -2.89 1.78 7.89
C MET A 30 -3.73 2.39 9.00
N ARG A 31 -4.88 1.80 9.39
CA ARG A 31 -5.83 2.44 10.31
C ARG A 31 -5.20 2.83 11.65
N SER A 32 -4.28 2.01 12.14
CA SER A 32 -3.56 2.31 13.38
C SER A 32 -2.57 3.48 13.26
N LEU A 33 -2.13 3.81 12.05
CA LEU A 33 -1.22 4.92 11.77
C LEU A 33 -1.95 6.25 11.56
N LEU A 34 -3.19 6.22 11.06
CA LEU A 34 -3.99 7.42 10.76
C LEU A 34 -4.25 8.33 11.96
N ARG A 35 -4.06 7.82 13.19
CA ARG A 35 -4.15 8.63 14.43
C ARG A 35 -2.93 9.52 14.66
N TYR A 36 -1.80 9.25 14.00
CA TYR A 36 -0.59 10.04 14.16
C TYR A 36 -0.63 11.24 13.21
N PRO A 37 -0.20 12.43 13.66
CA PRO A 37 -0.25 13.66 12.85
C PRO A 37 0.41 13.53 11.47
N ALA A 38 1.49 12.74 11.33
CA ALA A 38 2.18 12.51 10.07
C ALA A 38 1.32 11.78 9.01
N PHE A 39 0.30 11.02 9.42
CA PHE A 39 -0.55 10.25 8.52
C PHE A 39 -2.03 10.66 8.58
N SER A 40 -2.39 11.66 9.40
CA SER A 40 -3.80 12.02 9.62
C SER A 40 -4.48 12.54 8.35
N ALA A 41 -3.73 13.19 7.46
CA ALA A 41 -4.22 13.62 6.16
C ALA A 41 -4.72 12.44 5.30
N LEU A 42 -4.15 11.25 5.49
CA LEU A 42 -4.56 10.04 4.78
C LEU A 42 -5.91 9.48 5.26
N GLN A 43 -6.57 10.10 6.25
CA GLN A 43 -7.99 9.84 6.54
C GLN A 43 -8.91 10.34 5.42
N ASP A 44 -8.44 11.24 4.56
CA ASP A 44 -9.09 11.49 3.28
C ASP A 44 -8.81 10.29 2.36
N GLU A 45 -9.83 9.48 2.09
CA GLU A 45 -9.69 8.32 1.22
C GLU A 45 -9.26 8.68 -0.21
N ALA A 46 -9.64 9.86 -0.71
CA ALA A 46 -9.21 10.30 -2.03
C ALA A 46 -7.71 10.57 -2.07
N LEU A 47 -7.15 11.14 -1.00
CA LEU A 47 -5.71 11.25 -0.84
C LEU A 47 -5.09 9.87 -0.67
N PHE A 48 -5.63 9.01 0.21
CA PHE A 48 -5.10 7.67 0.44
C PHE A 48 -4.99 6.83 -0.84
N ARG A 49 -5.96 6.92 -1.74
CA ARG A 49 -5.95 6.18 -3.02
C ARG A 49 -4.86 6.66 -3.99
N ARG A 50 -4.18 7.76 -3.72
CA ARG A 50 -3.05 8.27 -4.53
C ARG A 50 -1.71 7.64 -4.18
N ALA A 51 -1.68 6.64 -3.30
CA ALA A 51 -0.49 5.85 -3.01
C ALA A 51 0.15 5.37 -4.32
N HIS A 52 1.43 5.65 -4.50
CA HIS A 52 2.23 5.19 -5.63
C HIS A 52 3.65 4.86 -5.17
N VAL A 53 4.41 4.19 -6.03
CA VAL A 53 5.81 3.86 -5.74
C VAL A 53 6.70 4.96 -6.28
N GLU A 54 7.60 5.47 -5.45
CA GLU A 54 8.67 6.38 -5.83
C GLU A 54 9.95 5.98 -5.09
N HIS A 55 11.07 5.85 -5.82
CA HIS A 55 12.38 5.46 -5.26
C HIS A 55 12.33 4.22 -4.32
N GLY A 56 11.57 3.19 -4.70
CA GLY A 56 11.43 1.95 -3.94
C GLY A 56 10.54 2.06 -2.69
N THR A 57 9.88 3.19 -2.47
CA THR A 57 9.08 3.53 -1.29
C THR A 57 7.63 3.81 -1.68
N VAL A 58 6.67 3.65 -0.76
CA VAL A 58 5.27 4.05 -1.02
C VAL A 58 5.07 5.50 -0.60
N VAL A 59 4.60 6.34 -1.53
CA VAL A 59 4.47 7.78 -1.35
C VAL A 59 3.04 8.25 -1.67
N TRP A 60 2.57 9.27 -0.94
CA TRP A 60 1.32 9.98 -1.22
C TRP A 60 1.56 11.44 -1.62
N THR A 61 2.49 12.08 -0.93
CA THR A 61 2.92 13.48 -1.12
C THR A 61 4.40 13.58 -0.78
N ASP A 62 5.03 14.72 -1.09
CA ASP A 62 6.43 15.00 -0.73
C ASP A 62 6.73 14.79 0.77
N GLU A 63 5.73 14.99 1.63
CA GLU A 63 5.86 14.87 3.09
C GLU A 63 5.35 13.53 3.67
N ILE A 64 4.70 12.67 2.88
CA ILE A 64 4.02 11.47 3.39
C ILE A 64 4.44 10.25 2.58
N ASP A 65 5.28 9.43 3.22
CA ASP A 65 5.79 8.17 2.70
C ASP A 65 5.74 7.03 3.74
N LEU A 66 5.93 5.81 3.26
CA LEU A 66 6.13 4.61 4.05
C LEU A 66 7.31 3.81 3.55
N SER A 67 8.30 3.65 4.42
CA SER A 67 9.51 2.90 4.12
C SER A 67 9.22 1.41 3.83
N PRO A 68 10.05 0.78 2.97
CA PRO A 68 9.96 -0.66 2.70
C PRO A 68 10.04 -1.52 3.96
N ASP A 69 10.92 -1.15 4.91
CA ASP A 69 11.11 -1.88 6.17
C ASP A 69 9.82 -1.95 7.00
N MET A 70 9.07 -0.85 7.07
CA MET A 70 7.81 -0.82 7.81
C MET A 70 6.79 -1.77 7.19
N LEU A 71 6.67 -1.73 5.86
CA LEU A 71 5.75 -2.58 5.10
C LEU A 71 6.16 -4.07 5.19
N TYR A 72 7.45 -4.37 5.13
CA TYR A 72 7.96 -5.74 5.13
C TYR A 72 7.88 -6.39 6.52
N LEU A 73 8.32 -5.69 7.56
CA LEU A 73 8.41 -6.24 8.92
C LEU A 73 7.07 -6.32 9.63
N ARG A 74 6.15 -5.38 9.34
CA ARG A 74 4.85 -5.28 10.02
C ARG A 74 3.67 -5.66 9.13
N GLY A 75 3.89 -5.81 7.83
CA GLY A 75 2.88 -6.31 6.91
C GLY A 75 2.74 -7.82 6.96
N GLN A 76 1.52 -8.29 6.76
CA GLN A 76 1.22 -9.71 6.69
C GLN A 76 1.59 -10.25 5.30
N PRO A 77 2.31 -11.37 5.20
CA PRO A 77 2.52 -12.04 3.91
C PRO A 77 1.18 -12.42 3.29
N VAL A 78 1.05 -12.18 2.00
CA VAL A 78 -0.11 -12.59 1.20
C VAL A 78 0.37 -13.22 -0.10
N ASP A 79 -0.51 -14.01 -0.72
CA ASP A 79 -0.19 -14.63 -2.01
C ASP A 79 -0.17 -13.57 -3.12
N VAL A 80 0.70 -13.75 -4.11
CA VAL A 80 0.76 -12.85 -5.28
C VAL A 80 -0.54 -12.87 -6.10
N ALA A 81 -1.29 -13.97 -6.04
CA ALA A 81 -2.61 -14.09 -6.68
C ALA A 81 -3.63 -13.11 -6.08
N ASP A 82 -3.53 -12.76 -4.79
CA ASP A 82 -4.36 -11.72 -4.18
C ASP A 82 -4.08 -10.32 -4.79
N PHE A 83 -2.88 -10.11 -5.36
CA PHE A 83 -2.57 -8.88 -6.10
C PHE A 83 -3.27 -8.85 -7.47
N SER A 84 -3.48 -10.02 -8.08
CA SER A 84 -3.96 -10.16 -9.46
C SER A 84 -5.49 -10.23 -9.61
N ILE A 85 -6.26 -10.28 -8.52
CA ILE A 85 -7.70 -10.09 -8.59
C ILE A 85 -8.00 -8.61 -8.91
N GLN A 86 -8.05 -8.31 -10.21
CA GLN A 86 -8.94 -7.27 -10.71
C GLN A 86 -10.36 -7.78 -10.43
N GLU A 87 -11.18 -7.03 -9.67
CA GLU A 87 -12.61 -7.31 -9.71
C GLU A 87 -13.02 -7.30 -11.18
N PRO A 88 -13.72 -8.35 -11.68
CA PRO A 88 -14.20 -8.33 -13.05
C PRO A 88 -15.05 -7.07 -13.18
N LEU A 89 -14.63 -6.18 -14.09
CA LEU A 89 -15.40 -5.03 -14.51
C LEU A 89 -16.78 -5.58 -14.92
N HIS A 90 -17.79 -5.47 -14.04
CA HIS A 90 -19.14 -5.90 -14.38
C HIS A 90 -19.53 -5.09 -15.61
N PRO A 91 -19.76 -5.72 -16.79
CA PRO A 91 -20.42 -5.01 -17.86
C PRO A 91 -21.82 -4.73 -17.35
N MET A 92 -22.10 -3.45 -17.04
CA MET A 92 -23.47 -3.00 -16.83
C MET A 92 -24.20 -3.27 -18.15
N GLY A 93 -25.16 -4.20 -18.10
CA GLY A 93 -26.09 -4.48 -19.19
C GLY A 93 -27.14 -3.39 -19.37
#